data_AF-A0A7J0AD15-F1
#
_entry.id   AF-A0A7J0AD15-F1
#
_cell.length_a   1.000
_cell.length_b   1.000
_cell.length_c   1.000
_cell.angle_alpha   90.00
_cell.angle_beta   90.00
_cell.angle_gamma   90.00
#
_symmetry.space_group_name_H-M   'P 1'
#
loop_
_entity.id
_entity.type
_entity.pdbx_description
1 polymer ?
#
loop_
_entity_poly.entity_id
_entity_poly.type
_entity_poly.pdbx_seq_one_letter_code
_entity_poly.pdbx_strand_id
1 'polypeptide(L)' 'MVSRSKPDPEGYLLGAKEIGLSADDCVVVEDSLQGLRAGKAAGAKVIGIATTLSRKEIEADADIVFDSISDVTTEILRNI' A
#
# COMPACT_ATOMS: atom_id res chain seq x y z
N MET A 1 9.20 4.39 -16.64
CA MET A 1 10.25 3.49 -16.12
C MET A 1 10.57 3.92 -14.71
N VAL A 2 10.77 2.98 -13.78
CA VAL A 2 11.06 3.26 -12.36
C VAL A 2 12.57 3.18 -12.14
N SER A 3 13.16 4.21 -11.52
CA SER A 3 14.61 4.32 -11.27
C SER A 3 15.01 4.02 -9.82
N ARG A 4 14.11 4.21 -8.86
CA ARG A 4 14.32 3.96 -7.42
C ARG A 4 13.33 2.92 -6.92
N SER A 5 13.84 1.89 -6.26
CA SER A 5 13.01 0.86 -5.65
C SER A 5 12.42 1.33 -4.32
N LYS A 6 11.40 0.59 -3.84
CA LYS A 6 10.88 0.70 -2.47
C LYS A 6 12.04 0.78 -1.45
N PRO A 7 12.01 1.70 -0.48
CA PRO A 7 10.85 2.44 0.00
C PRO A 7 10.59 3.77 -0.73
N ASP A 8 11.27 4.05 -1.84
CA ASP A 8 10.95 5.22 -2.66
C ASP A 8 9.54 5.09 -3.28
N PRO A 9 8.73 6.17 -3.30
CA PRO A 9 7.36 6.11 -3.80
C PRO A 9 7.23 6.12 -5.32
N GLU A 10 8.33 6.25 -6.08
CA GLU A 10 8.33 6.41 -7.54
C GLU A 10 7.45 5.39 -8.28
N GLY A 11 7.49 4.12 -7.86
CA GLY A 11 6.66 3.08 -8.46
C GLY A 11 5.16 3.33 -8.34
N TYR A 12 4.68 3.73 -7.16
CA TYR A 12 3.25 4.00 -6.93
C TYR A 12 2.81 5.32 -7.56
N LEU A 13 3.65 6.37 -7.49
CA LEU A 13 3.38 7.65 -8.14
C LEU A 13 3.26 7.48 -9.66
N LEU A 14 4.13 6.66 -10.27
CA LEU A 14 4.03 6.33 -11.68
C LEU A 14 2.76 5.52 -11.96
N GLY A 15 2.47 4.48 -11.18
CA GLY A 15 1.28 3.65 -11.36
C GLY A 15 -0.03 4.45 -11.33
N ALA A 16 -0.20 5.32 -10.33
CA ALA A 16 -1.35 6.21 -10.22
C ALA A 16 -1.47 7.13 -11.43
N LYS A 17 -0.35 7.74 -11.85
CA LYS A 17 -0.32 8.61 -13.04
C LYS A 17 -0.74 7.89 -14.31
N GLU A 18 -0.30 6.65 -14.53
CA GLU A 18 -0.64 5.86 -15.73
C GLU A 18 -2.13 5.53 -15.83
N ILE A 19 -2.85 5.46 -14.69
CA ILE A 19 -4.30 5.29 -14.66
C ILE A 19 -5.07 6.62 -14.54
N GLY A 20 -4.38 7.76 -14.61
CA GLY A 20 -4.99 9.08 -14.57
C GLY A 20 -5.50 9.53 -13.19
N LEU A 21 -4.97 8.94 -12.11
CA LEU A 21 -5.31 9.28 -10.73
C LEU A 21 -4.10 9.85 -9.98
N SER A 22 -4.33 10.48 -8.84
CA SER A 22 -3.29 10.76 -7.86
C SER A 22 -3.17 9.58 -6.88
N ALA A 23 -2.02 9.48 -6.21
CA ALA A 23 -1.76 8.36 -5.30
C ALA A 23 -2.64 8.39 -4.04
N ASP A 24 -3.08 9.57 -3.60
CA ASP A 24 -4.05 9.75 -2.51
C ASP A 24 -5.48 9.33 -2.88
N ASP A 25 -5.80 9.22 -4.17
CA ASP A 25 -7.03 8.58 -4.68
C ASP A 25 -6.88 7.05 -4.83
N CYS A 26 -5.72 6.49 -4.47
CA CYS A 26 -5.42 5.06 -4.59
C CYS A 26 -5.27 4.38 -3.22
N VAL A 27 -5.50 3.07 -3.22
CA VAL A 27 -5.15 2.18 -2.11
C VAL A 27 -3.98 1.30 -2.53
N VAL A 28 -2.93 1.28 -1.73
CA VAL A 28 -1.77 0.38 -1.89
C VAL A 28 -1.95 -0.81 -0.97
N VAL A 29 -1.82 -2.02 -1.51
CA VAL A 29 -1.85 -3.27 -0.72
C VAL A 29 -0.46 -3.91 -0.74
N GLU A 30 0.14 -4.12 0.43
CA GLU A 30 1.52 -4.59 0.57
C GLU A 30 1.71 -5.55 1.75
N ASP A 31 2.77 -6.37 1.68
CA ASP A 31 3.15 -7.33 2.73
C ASP A 31 4.60 -7.15 3.23
N SER A 32 5.28 -6.08 2.80
CA SER A 32 6.68 -5.79 3.15
C SER A 32 6.86 -4.38 3.71
N LEU A 33 7.76 -4.20 4.69
CA LEU A 33 8.04 -2.87 5.27
C LEU A 33 8.43 -1.82 4.23
N GLN A 34 9.23 -2.22 3.24
CA GLN A 34 9.67 -1.30 2.19
C GLN A 34 8.50 -0.87 1.31
N GLY A 35 7.59 -1.79 0.98
CA GLY A 35 6.39 -1.48 0.21
C GLY A 35 5.41 -0.60 0.97
N LEU A 36 5.14 -0.93 2.24
CA LEU A 36 4.27 -0.14 3.11
C LEU A 36 4.76 1.32 3.18
N ARG A 37 6.06 1.51 3.44
CA ARG A 37 6.68 2.84 3.49
C ARG A 37 6.63 3.56 2.15
N ALA A 38 6.85 2.86 1.04
CA ALA A 38 6.70 3.46 -0.29
C ALA A 38 5.27 3.91 -0.57
N GLY A 39 4.27 3.12 -0.17
CA GLY A 39 2.85 3.50 -0.29
C GLY A 39 2.53 4.74 0.53
N LYS A 40 2.97 4.78 1.80
CA LYS A 40 2.80 5.94 2.67
C LYS A 40 3.50 7.18 2.12
N ALA A 41 4.74 7.03 1.64
CA ALA A 41 5.52 8.11 1.05
C ALA A 41 4.89 8.64 -0.26
N ALA A 42 4.11 7.81 -0.97
CA ALA A 42 3.36 8.24 -2.15
C ALA A 42 2.12 9.07 -1.78
N GLY A 43 1.69 9.06 -0.52
CA GLY A 43 0.46 9.69 -0.05
C GLY A 43 -0.78 8.81 -0.16
N ALA A 44 -0.62 7.54 -0.55
CA ALA A 44 -1.73 6.61 -0.64
C ALA A 44 -2.20 6.13 0.74
N LYS A 45 -3.44 5.64 0.79
CA LYS A 45 -3.88 4.79 1.90
C LYS A 45 -3.25 3.41 1.75
N VAL A 46 -2.69 2.87 2.83
CA VAL A 46 -1.91 1.63 2.79
C VAL A 46 -2.59 0.53 3.60
N ILE A 47 -2.91 -0.57 2.93
CA ILE A 47 -3.35 -1.82 3.53
C ILE A 47 -2.16 -2.76 3.62
N GLY A 48 -1.84 -3.20 4.83
CA GLY A 48 -0.87 -4.25 5.09
C GLY A 48 -1.50 -5.63 5.12
N ILE A 49 -0.87 -6.63 4.51
CA ILE A 49 -1.24 -8.04 4.62
C ILE A 49 -0.17 -8.77 5.43
N ALA A 50 -0.55 -9.31 6.60
CA ALA A 50 0.34 -9.99 7.52
C ALA A 50 0.68 -11.43 7.08
N THR A 51 1.27 -11.58 5.89
CA THR A 51 1.71 -12.88 5.34
C THR A 51 3.14 -13.22 5.76
N THR A 52 4.12 -12.51 5.20
CA THR A 52 5.56 -12.73 5.40
C THR A 52 6.02 -12.14 6.74
N LEU A 53 5.46 -10.99 7.09
CA LEU A 53 5.69 -10.30 8.35
C LEU A 53 4.45 -10.40 9.22
N SER A 54 4.64 -10.51 10.53
CA SER A 54 3.54 -10.51 11.48
C SER A 54 2.83 -9.16 11.50
N ARG A 55 1.56 -9.16 11.93
CA ARG A 55 0.77 -7.94 12.15
C ARG A 55 1.54 -6.89 12.96
N LYS A 56 2.20 -7.30 14.03
CA LYS A 56 2.99 -6.41 14.91
C LYS A 56 4.16 -5.74 14.18
N GLU A 57 4.76 -6.43 13.22
CA GLU A 57 5.88 -5.87 12.45
C GLU A 57 5.40 -4.79 11.47
N ILE A 58 4.17 -4.91 10.94
CA ILE A 58 3.68 -4.02 9.88
C ILE A 58 2.68 -2.95 10.34
N GLU A 59 2.07 -3.10 11.52
CA GLU A 59 0.99 -2.20 12.00
C GLU A 59 1.42 -0.74 12.15
N ALA A 60 2.71 -0.47 12.33
CA ALA A 60 3.23 0.90 12.43
C ALA A 60 3.37 1.60 11.07
N ASP A 61 3.49 0.84 9.98
CA ASP A 61 3.73 1.35 8.63
C ASP A 61 2.47 1.21 7.71
N ALA A 62 1.38 0.59 8.22
CA ALA A 62 0.11 0.39 7.52
C ALA A 62 -1.04 1.19 8.15
N ASP A 63 -2.02 1.62 7.35
CA ASP A 63 -3.24 2.26 7.87
C ASP A 63 -4.27 1.23 8.36
N ILE A 64 -4.31 0.06 7.70
CA ILE A 64 -5.17 -1.07 8.05
C ILE A 64 -4.37 -2.34 7.81
N VAL A 65 -4.53 -3.35 8.68
CA VAL A 65 -3.85 -4.65 8.52
C VAL A 65 -4.87 -5.78 8.44
N PHE A 66 -4.75 -6.62 7.42
CA PHE A 66 -5.46 -7.89 7.27
C PHE A 66 -4.49 -9.07 7.37
N ASP A 67 -5.02 -10.25 7.71
CA ASP A 67 -4.20 -11.46 7.76
C ASP A 67 -4.15 -12.16 6.39
N SER A 68 -5.12 -11.88 5.51
CA SER A 68 -5.16 -12.40 4.14
C SER A 68 -5.65 -11.36 3.14
N ILE A 69 -5.17 -11.44 1.89
CA ILE A 69 -5.69 -10.62 0.79
C ILE A 69 -7.17 -10.90 0.52
N SER A 70 -7.65 -12.11 0.83
CA SER A 70 -9.05 -12.48 0.68
C SER A 70 -9.98 -11.68 1.61
N ASP A 71 -9.43 -11.08 2.67
CA ASP A 71 -10.18 -10.22 3.58
C ASP A 71 -10.34 -8.79 3.02
N VAL A 72 -9.58 -8.42 1.99
CA VAL A 72 -9.69 -7.11 1.32
C VAL A 72 -10.84 -7.14 0.32
N THR A 73 -12.02 -6.79 0.78
CA THR A 73 -13.24 -6.79 -0.04
C THR A 73 -13.54 -5.41 -0.63
N THR A 74 -14.28 -5.36 -1.74
CA THR A 74 -14.74 -4.09 -2.32
C THR A 74 -15.64 -3.29 -1.39
N GLU A 75 -16.35 -3.95 -0.47
CA GLU A 75 -17.14 -3.30 0.56
C GLU A 75 -16.25 -2.56 1.55
N ILE A 76 -15.14 -3.17 1.98
CA ILE A 76 -14.16 -2.50 2.82
C ILE A 76 -13.51 -1.33 2.07
N LEU A 77 -13.10 -1.54 0.81
CA LEU A 77 -12.45 -0.52 -0.01
C LEU A 77 -13.32 0.72 -0.26
N ARG A 78 -14.65 0.60 -0.24
CA ARG A 78 -15.59 1.73 -0.39
C ARG A 78 -15.75 2.57 0.87
N ASN A 79 -15.31 2.07 2.02
CA ASN A 79 -15.50 2.69 3.33
C ASN A 79 -14.19 3.24 3.93
N ILE A 80 -13.13 3.32 3.11
CA ILE A 80 -11.82 3.82 3.50
C ILE A 80 -11.44 5.02 2.64
#